data_AF-A0A3C2EAJ8-F1
#
_entry.id   AF-A0A3C2EAJ8-F1
#
_cell.length_a   1.000
_cell.length_b   1.000
_cell.length_c   1.000
_cell.angle_alpha   90.00
_cell.angle_beta   90.00
_cell.angle_gamma   90.00
#
_symmetry.space_group_name_H-M   'P 1'
#
loop_
_entity.id
_entity.type
_entity.pdbx_description
1 polymer ?
#
loop_
_entity_poly.entity_id
_entity_poly.type
_entity_poly.pdbx_seq_one_letter_code
_entity_poly.pdbx_strand_id
1 'polypeptide(L)'
;VENAAGFFSYALKDGSLEKDLIFTPFSIKLLKNNPSGKRKIKKELNDLRIGDVLVKNDGGLMMFIETRKELTRESARNRYTDYYFEDIFLICTRPDGSLFWDDQIRKYQLSYDDEAKYSSYFLFATPSSVRLVFNDEIKDENTISEYVFSPLGPGKRKSLFSTDLHRMKLMFSKALQVSSDSFLVPSLSEGKYRVVFVQY
;
A
#
# COMPACT_ATOMS: atom_id res chain seq x y z
N VAL A 1 -17.18 -0.97 -11.16
CA VAL A 1 -16.19 0.00 -10.62
C VAL A 1 -16.70 0.38 -9.24
N GLU A 2 -15.97 -0.03 -8.20
CA GLU A 2 -16.32 0.35 -6.82
C GLU A 2 -15.72 1.72 -6.57
N ASN A 3 -16.59 2.69 -6.33
CA ASN A 3 -16.20 4.05 -5.97
C ASN A 3 -16.42 4.23 -4.47
N ALA A 4 -15.48 4.87 -3.79
CA ALA A 4 -15.55 5.16 -2.36
C ALA A 4 -15.40 6.66 -2.10
N ALA A 5 -16.33 7.23 -1.33
CA ALA A 5 -16.27 8.62 -0.87
C ALA A 5 -15.64 8.77 0.53
N GLY A 6 -15.44 7.65 1.23
CA GLY A 6 -15.00 7.62 2.62
C GLY A 6 -14.93 6.20 3.17
N PHE A 7 -14.88 6.09 4.49
CA PHE A 7 -14.89 4.83 5.21
C PHE A 7 -15.93 4.86 6.32
N PHE A 8 -16.40 3.67 6.70
CA PHE A 8 -17.26 3.48 7.86
C PHE A 8 -16.44 2.91 9.01
N SER A 9 -16.67 3.39 10.22
CA SER A 9 -16.11 2.85 11.46
C SER A 9 -17.20 2.60 12.47
N TYR A 10 -16.96 1.66 13.38
CA TYR A 10 -17.76 1.49 14.58
C TYR A 10 -16.82 1.09 15.72
N ALA A 11 -17.08 1.60 16.91
CA ALA A 11 -16.37 1.21 18.12
C ALA A 11 -17.32 0.36 18.99
N LEU A 12 -16.86 -0.81 19.41
CA LEU A 12 -17.60 -1.63 20.36
C LEU A 12 -17.40 -1.04 21.76
N LYS A 13 -18.49 -0.60 22.41
CA LYS A 13 -18.49 -0.28 23.84
C LYS A 13 -18.95 -1.51 24.62
N ASP A 14 -18.33 -1.75 25.77
CA ASP A 14 -18.66 -2.91 26.61
C ASP A 14 -20.15 -2.96 26.95
N GLY A 15 -20.79 -4.09 26.64
CA GLY A 15 -22.17 -4.39 27.02
C GLY A 15 -23.28 -3.77 26.16
N SER A 16 -22.97 -2.89 25.18
CA SER A 16 -23.98 -2.33 24.28
C SER A 16 -23.99 -3.02 22.91
N LEU A 17 -25.14 -3.57 22.51
CA LEU A 17 -25.38 -4.08 21.14
C LEU A 17 -25.76 -2.97 20.16
N GLU A 18 -26.00 -1.75 20.63
CA GLU A 18 -26.24 -0.58 19.80
C GLU A 18 -24.95 -0.16 19.11
N LYS A 19 -25.01 -0.08 17.77
CA LYS A 19 -23.86 0.20 16.90
C LYS A 19 -24.16 1.45 16.10
N ASP A 20 -23.58 2.58 16.50
CA ASP A 20 -23.57 3.75 15.65
C ASP A 20 -22.45 3.58 14.61
N LEU A 21 -22.85 3.29 13.37
CA LEU A 21 -21.93 3.26 12.25
C LEU A 21 -21.58 4.71 11.88
N ILE A 22 -20.33 5.09 12.07
CA ILE A 22 -19.84 6.44 11.76
C ILE A 22 -19.31 6.43 10.34
N PHE A 23 -19.90 7.26 9.47
CA PHE A 23 -19.33 7.52 8.15
C PHE A 23 -18.36 8.70 8.23
N THR A 24 -17.12 8.48 7.77
CA THR A 24 -16.11 9.53 7.65
C THR A 24 -15.73 9.71 6.17
N PRO A 25 -15.99 10.87 5.56
CA PRO A 25 -15.57 11.13 4.19
C PRO A 25 -14.04 11.22 4.09
N PHE A 26 -13.48 10.87 2.93
CA PHE A 26 -12.07 11.10 2.66
C PHE A 26 -11.76 12.60 2.70
N SER A 27 -10.60 12.97 3.26
CA SER A 27 -10.20 14.37 3.25
C SER A 27 -10.01 14.88 1.83
N ILE A 28 -10.18 16.19 1.66
CA ILE A 28 -9.91 16.87 0.39
C ILE A 28 -8.47 16.61 -0.08
N LYS A 29 -7.53 16.40 0.85
CA LYS A 29 -6.14 16.03 0.54
C LYS A 29 -6.08 14.71 -0.22
N LEU A 30 -6.75 13.65 0.25
CA LEU A 30 -6.78 12.36 -0.44
C LEU A 30 -7.54 12.43 -1.78
N LEU A 31 -8.61 13.22 -1.83
CA LEU A 31 -9.42 13.40 -3.04
C LEU A 31 -8.74 14.23 -4.13
N LYS A 32 -7.70 15.00 -3.77
CA LYS A 32 -6.82 15.72 -4.70
C LYS A 32 -5.76 14.78 -5.26
N ASN A 33 -6.17 13.85 -6.11
CA ASN A 33 -5.24 13.09 -6.93
C ASN A 33 -4.72 13.97 -8.08
N ASN A 34 -3.62 14.73 -7.90
CA ASN A 34 -2.77 15.12 -9.03
C ASN A 34 -1.38 15.69 -8.66
N PRO A 35 -0.33 15.37 -9.43
CA PRO A 35 0.96 16.08 -9.49
C PRO A 35 1.01 17.23 -10.54
N SER A 36 0.01 17.36 -11.41
CA SER A 36 0.09 18.22 -12.61
C SER A 36 -1.00 19.31 -12.65
N GLY A 37 -0.73 20.44 -12.01
CA GLY A 37 -1.12 21.80 -12.45
C GLY A 37 -2.59 22.24 -12.59
N LYS A 38 -3.53 21.47 -13.18
CA LYS A 38 -4.90 21.97 -13.46
C LYS A 38 -5.97 20.87 -13.49
N ARG A 39 -7.04 21.11 -12.70
CA ARG A 39 -8.45 20.64 -12.79
C ARG A 39 -8.92 19.37 -12.04
N LYS A 40 -10.10 19.58 -11.41
CA LYS A 40 -11.13 18.76 -10.74
C LYS A 40 -10.70 17.85 -9.58
N ILE A 41 -11.08 18.26 -8.37
CA ILE A 41 -11.17 17.40 -7.17
C ILE A 41 -12.10 16.23 -7.53
N LYS A 42 -11.63 14.99 -7.41
CA LYS A 42 -12.49 13.82 -7.55
C LYS A 42 -13.43 13.77 -6.35
N LYS A 43 -14.69 13.36 -6.55
CA LYS A 43 -15.61 13.15 -5.42
C LYS A 43 -15.36 11.83 -4.71
N GLU A 44 -14.80 10.86 -5.43
CA GLU A 44 -14.63 9.47 -5.02
C GLU A 44 -13.27 8.95 -5.48
N LEU A 45 -12.76 7.96 -4.78
CA LEU A 45 -11.61 7.15 -5.16
C LEU A 45 -12.11 5.80 -5.69
N ASN A 46 -11.43 5.26 -6.69
CA ASN A 46 -11.85 4.04 -7.39
C ASN A 46 -10.83 2.95 -7.17
N ASP A 47 -11.25 1.71 -7.40
CA ASP A 47 -10.36 0.54 -7.48
C ASP A 47 -9.54 0.34 -6.18
N LEU A 48 -10.10 0.76 -5.05
CA LEU A 48 -9.48 0.67 -3.74
C LEU A 48 -9.52 -0.76 -3.20
N ARG A 49 -8.39 -1.22 -2.66
CA ARG A 49 -8.28 -2.51 -1.96
C ARG A 49 -7.56 -2.29 -0.63
N ILE A 50 -8.17 -2.72 0.47
CA ILE A 50 -7.50 -2.76 1.77
C ILE A 50 -6.39 -3.82 1.65
N GLY A 51 -5.14 -3.39 1.81
CA GLY A 51 -3.99 -4.29 1.84
C GLY A 51 -3.74 -4.79 3.26
N ASP A 52 -3.59 -3.85 4.20
CA ASP A 52 -3.26 -4.15 5.59
C ASP A 52 -4.06 -3.28 6.58
N VAL A 53 -4.21 -3.80 7.80
CA VAL A 53 -4.79 -3.08 8.94
C VAL A 53 -3.94 -3.36 10.18
N LEU A 54 -3.46 -2.32 10.82
CA LEU A 54 -2.78 -2.40 12.12
C LEU A 54 -3.68 -1.88 13.23
N VAL A 55 -3.76 -2.63 14.33
CA VAL A 55 -4.38 -2.18 15.58
C VAL A 55 -3.30 -1.50 16.41
N LYS A 56 -3.54 -0.26 16.84
CA LYS A 56 -2.65 0.48 17.73
C LYS A 56 -2.91 0.07 19.18
N ASN A 57 -1.92 0.28 20.04
CA ASN A 57 -2.02 -0.02 21.47
C ASN A 57 -3.12 0.76 22.19
N ASP A 58 -3.53 1.93 21.66
CA ASP A 58 -4.64 2.70 22.20
C ASP A 58 -6.03 2.16 21.80
N GLY A 59 -6.09 1.17 20.89
CA GLY A 59 -7.31 0.60 20.33
C GLY A 59 -7.75 1.23 19.00
N GLY A 60 -7.08 2.28 18.53
CA GLY A 60 -7.35 2.87 17.21
C GLY A 60 -6.76 2.02 16.08
N LEU A 61 -7.18 2.27 14.83
CA LEU A 61 -6.72 1.51 13.66
C LEU A 61 -5.80 2.34 12.77
N MET A 62 -4.97 1.66 11.98
CA MET A 62 -4.26 2.22 10.83
C MET A 62 -4.50 1.31 9.63
N MET A 63 -5.19 1.83 8.62
CA MET A 63 -5.54 1.10 7.40
C MET A 63 -4.66 1.57 6.24
N PHE A 64 -4.21 0.60 5.43
CA PHE A 64 -3.43 0.82 4.23
C PHE A 64 -4.22 0.33 3.02
N ILE A 65 -4.61 1.27 2.17
CA ILE A 65 -5.56 1.02 1.08
C ILE A 65 -4.86 1.34 -0.24
N GLU A 66 -4.75 0.39 -1.14
CA GLU A 66 -4.03 0.53 -2.40
C GLU A 66 -5.01 0.58 -3.57
N THR A 67 -4.72 1.44 -4.55
CA THR A 67 -5.43 1.43 -5.83
C THR A 67 -4.90 0.29 -6.70
N ARG A 68 -5.77 -0.66 -7.08
CA ARG A 68 -5.41 -1.83 -7.89
C ARG A 68 -6.37 -2.01 -9.05
N LYS A 69 -5.84 -1.98 -10.27
CA LYS A 69 -6.62 -2.15 -11.49
C LYS A 69 -6.01 -3.21 -12.39
N GLU A 70 -6.85 -4.07 -12.92
CA GLU A 70 -6.50 -5.06 -13.95
C GLU A 70 -7.17 -4.69 -15.25
N LEU A 71 -6.42 -4.70 -16.35
CA LEU A 71 -6.94 -4.46 -17.68
C LEU A 71 -6.57 -5.63 -18.59
N THR A 72 -7.55 -6.49 -18.86
CA THR A 72 -7.41 -7.52 -19.88
C THR A 72 -7.62 -6.93 -21.27
N ARG A 73 -6.65 -7.15 -22.16
CA ARG A 73 -6.70 -6.85 -23.58
C ARG A 73 -6.80 -8.15 -24.36
N GLU A 74 -7.86 -8.30 -25.13
CA GLU A 74 -8.07 -9.45 -26.00
C GLU A 74 -7.79 -9.07 -27.46
N SER A 75 -7.01 -9.90 -28.14
CA SER A 75 -6.82 -9.90 -29.58
C SER A 75 -7.35 -11.22 -30.15
N ALA A 76 -7.50 -11.34 -31.47
CA ALA A 76 -8.05 -12.53 -32.10
C ALA A 76 -7.33 -13.86 -31.77
N ARG A 77 -6.11 -13.82 -31.21
CA ARG A 77 -5.33 -15.02 -30.83
C ARG A 77 -4.77 -15.00 -29.42
N ASN A 78 -4.55 -13.83 -28.83
CA ASN A 78 -3.88 -13.70 -27.54
C ASN A 78 -4.67 -12.80 -26.58
N ARG A 79 -4.63 -13.14 -25.30
CA ARG A 79 -5.17 -12.37 -24.18
C ARG A 79 -4.00 -11.95 -23.28
N TYR A 80 -3.86 -10.64 -23.05
CA TYR A 80 -2.85 -10.04 -22.18
C TYR A 80 -3.55 -9.32 -21.03
N THR A 81 -2.98 -9.34 -19.83
CA THR A 81 -3.49 -8.61 -18.67
C THR A 81 -2.43 -7.65 -18.15
N ASP A 82 -2.79 -6.37 -18.09
CA ASP A 82 -1.99 -5.34 -17.44
C ASP A 82 -2.43 -5.22 -15.98
N TYR A 83 -1.45 -5.10 -15.08
CA TYR A 83 -1.68 -4.89 -13.65
C TYR A 83 -1.16 -3.51 -13.25
N TYR A 84 -2.05 -2.67 -12.70
CA TYR A 84 -1.75 -1.34 -12.20
C TYR A 84 -1.88 -1.31 -10.68
N PHE A 85 -0.77 -1.03 -10.00
CA PHE A 85 -0.72 -0.88 -8.54
C PHE A 85 -0.21 0.53 -8.23
N GLU A 86 -1.14 1.42 -7.94
CA GLU A 86 -0.86 2.85 -7.86
C GLU A 86 -0.76 3.31 -6.40
N ASP A 87 -1.36 4.47 -6.08
CA ASP A 87 -1.29 5.14 -4.80
C ASP A 87 -1.73 4.24 -3.63
N ILE A 88 -1.10 4.46 -2.47
CA ILE A 88 -1.49 3.88 -1.19
C ILE A 88 -2.03 5.00 -0.30
N PHE A 89 -3.27 4.87 0.15
CA PHE A 89 -3.93 5.76 1.10
C PHE A 89 -3.80 5.20 2.51
N LEU A 90 -3.46 6.07 3.45
CA LEU A 90 -3.30 5.75 4.86
C LEU A 90 -4.41 6.45 5.63
N ILE A 91 -5.11 5.68 6.47
CA ILE A 91 -6.16 6.19 7.33
C ILE A 91 -5.86 5.74 8.74
N CYS A 92 -5.57 6.68 9.64
CA CYS A 92 -5.36 6.41 11.04
C CYS A 92 -6.57 6.93 11.84
N THR A 93 -7.18 6.06 12.65
CA THR A 93 -8.34 6.41 13.48
C THR A 93 -7.98 6.42 14.96
N ARG A 94 -8.73 7.16 15.76
CA ARG A 94 -8.73 7.03 17.22
C ARG A 94 -9.54 5.80 17.66
N PRO A 95 -9.46 5.39 18.94
CA PRO A 95 -10.21 4.23 19.45
C PRO A 95 -11.73 4.36 19.33
N ASP A 96 -12.24 5.60 19.32
CA ASP A 96 -13.66 5.92 19.10
C ASP A 96 -14.10 5.81 17.63
N GLY A 97 -13.18 5.48 16.72
CA GLY A 97 -13.44 5.38 15.28
C GLY A 97 -13.32 6.69 14.51
N SER A 98 -13.08 7.83 15.19
CA SER A 98 -12.88 9.13 14.53
C SER A 98 -11.54 9.19 13.79
N LEU A 99 -11.47 9.98 12.71
CA LEU A 99 -10.21 10.18 11.98
C LEU A 99 -9.18 10.90 12.86
N PHE A 100 -7.99 10.29 13.01
CA PHE A 100 -6.85 10.93 13.65
C PHE A 100 -6.02 11.72 12.62
N TRP A 101 -5.57 11.05 11.57
CA TRP A 101 -4.89 11.66 10.42
C TRP A 101 -4.97 10.76 9.19
N ASP A 102 -4.73 11.34 8.02
CA ASP A 102 -4.62 10.60 6.76
C ASP A 102 -3.44 11.05 5.89
N ASP A 103 -3.01 10.16 5.01
CA ASP A 103 -1.93 10.44 4.07
C ASP A 103 -2.07 9.67 2.76
N GLN A 104 -1.33 10.13 1.74
CA GLN A 104 -1.27 9.49 0.43
C GLN A 104 0.19 9.27 0.05
N ILE A 105 0.56 8.02 -0.18
CA ILE A 105 1.82 7.63 -0.80
C ILE A 105 1.59 7.54 -2.29
N ARG A 106 2.35 8.33 -3.05
CA ARG A 106 2.39 8.23 -4.50
C ARG A 106 3.30 7.07 -4.89
N LYS A 107 2.71 6.06 -5.52
CA LYS A 107 3.40 4.89 -6.07
C LYS A 107 2.78 4.57 -7.43
N TYR A 108 3.58 4.09 -8.38
CA TYR A 108 3.08 3.68 -9.70
C TYR A 108 3.85 2.45 -10.17
N GLN A 109 3.23 1.29 -10.10
CA GLN A 109 3.78 0.03 -10.59
C GLN A 109 2.88 -0.50 -11.71
N LEU A 110 3.50 -0.78 -12.86
CA LEU A 110 2.85 -1.37 -14.01
C LEU A 110 3.59 -2.64 -14.41
N SER A 111 2.85 -3.74 -14.50
CA SER A 111 3.36 -5.02 -14.98
C SER A 111 2.39 -5.68 -15.97
N TYR A 112 2.90 -6.67 -16.70
CA TYR A 112 2.20 -7.31 -17.82
C TYR A 112 2.32 -8.83 -17.70
N ASP A 113 1.19 -9.54 -17.71
CA ASP A 113 1.11 -11.01 -17.71
C ASP A 113 2.00 -11.72 -16.68
N ASP A 114 2.17 -11.09 -15.51
CA ASP A 114 2.99 -11.62 -14.43
C ASP A 114 2.17 -11.92 -13.16
N GLU A 115 0.84 -11.94 -13.28
CA GLU A 115 -0.08 -12.14 -12.14
C GLU A 115 0.17 -11.13 -11.00
N ALA A 116 0.68 -9.94 -11.33
CA ALA A 116 1.08 -8.90 -10.38
C ALA A 116 2.12 -9.35 -9.34
N LYS A 117 2.92 -10.38 -9.63
CA LYS A 117 3.81 -11.02 -8.65
C LYS A 117 4.85 -10.11 -8.01
N TYR A 118 5.30 -9.07 -8.72
CA TYR A 118 6.30 -8.11 -8.24
C TYR A 118 5.67 -6.79 -7.77
N SER A 119 4.36 -6.67 -7.88
CA SER A 119 3.60 -5.46 -7.55
C SER A 119 3.19 -5.44 -6.08
N SER A 120 2.64 -4.30 -5.66
CA SER A 120 2.28 -3.97 -4.28
C SER A 120 3.50 -3.68 -3.39
N TYR A 121 3.29 -3.78 -2.09
CA TYR A 121 4.22 -3.40 -1.04
C TYR A 121 4.30 -4.47 0.04
N PHE A 122 5.25 -4.28 0.94
CA PHE A 122 5.41 -5.03 2.17
C PHE A 122 5.26 -4.08 3.37
N LEU A 123 4.44 -4.46 4.35
CA LEU A 123 4.30 -3.75 5.62
C LEU A 123 5.29 -4.32 6.64
N PHE A 124 6.27 -3.52 7.03
CA PHE A 124 7.21 -3.84 8.11
C PHE A 124 6.88 -2.98 9.32
N ALA A 125 6.37 -3.59 10.37
CA ALA A 125 5.84 -2.89 11.55
C ALA A 125 6.62 -3.25 12.80
N THR A 126 6.97 -2.21 13.57
CA THR A 126 7.66 -2.30 14.86
C THR A 126 6.96 -1.39 15.86
N PRO A 127 7.17 -1.56 17.18
CA PRO A 127 6.56 -0.68 18.17
C PRO A 127 6.88 0.82 17.97
N SER A 128 8.06 1.13 17.42
CA SER A 128 8.55 2.51 17.24
C SER A 128 8.33 3.06 15.83
N SER A 129 8.12 2.21 14.82
CA SER A 129 8.02 2.64 13.42
C SER A 129 7.21 1.69 12.57
N VAL A 130 6.48 2.24 11.60
CA VAL A 130 5.84 1.47 10.56
C VAL A 130 6.50 1.83 9.23
N ARG A 131 6.76 0.85 8.38
CA ARG A 131 7.39 1.04 7.09
C ARG A 131 6.59 0.33 6.00
N LEU A 132 6.44 0.99 4.86
CA LEU A 132 6.03 0.33 3.62
C LEU A 132 7.24 0.23 2.71
N VAL A 133 7.57 -0.98 2.26
CA VAL A 133 8.69 -1.23 1.35
C VAL A 133 8.16 -1.75 0.03
N PHE A 134 8.60 -1.21 -1.09
CA PHE A 134 8.11 -1.60 -2.42
C PHE A 134 9.11 -1.32 -3.54
N ASN A 135 8.88 -1.97 -4.68
CA ASN A 135 9.57 -1.66 -5.93
C ASN A 135 9.06 -0.32 -6.50
N ASP A 136 9.94 0.60 -6.88
CA ASP A 136 9.50 1.81 -7.60
C ASP A 136 8.99 1.50 -9.00
N GLU A 137 9.63 0.56 -9.68
CA GLU A 137 9.27 0.05 -11.01
C GLU A 137 9.37 -1.48 -11.06
N ILE A 138 8.63 -2.11 -11.97
CA ILE A 138 8.67 -3.57 -12.16
C ILE A 138 9.70 -3.95 -13.22
N LYS A 139 10.99 -3.79 -12.87
CA LYS A 139 12.16 -4.01 -13.74
C LYS A 139 13.27 -4.75 -13.00
N ASP A 140 14.26 -5.27 -13.74
CA ASP A 140 15.43 -5.94 -13.14
C ASP A 140 16.34 -4.95 -12.40
N GLU A 141 16.52 -3.77 -13.00
CA GLU A 141 17.20 -2.59 -12.47
C GLU A 141 16.13 -1.67 -11.92
N ASN A 142 16.08 -1.54 -10.60
CA ASN A 142 15.01 -0.86 -9.90
C ASN A 142 15.52 -0.30 -8.56
N THR A 143 14.92 0.82 -8.15
CA THR A 143 15.07 1.33 -6.79
C THR A 143 14.00 0.73 -5.88
N ILE A 144 14.43 0.22 -4.73
CA ILE A 144 13.54 -0.17 -3.66
C ILE A 144 13.34 1.03 -2.77
N SER A 145 12.11 1.55 -2.72
CA SER A 145 11.75 2.64 -1.82
C SER A 145 11.12 2.10 -0.55
N GLU A 146 11.38 2.80 0.55
CA GLU A 146 10.62 2.69 1.78
C GLU A 146 9.90 4.01 2.10
N TYR A 147 8.73 3.92 2.71
CA TYR A 147 8.11 5.04 3.41
C TYR A 147 8.08 4.71 4.90
N VAL A 148 8.67 5.58 5.73
CA VAL A 148 8.78 5.37 7.17
C VAL A 148 7.85 6.33 7.91
N PHE A 149 6.93 5.77 8.69
CA PHE A 149 5.90 6.48 9.46
C PHE A 149 6.23 6.44 10.95
N SER A 150 5.91 7.54 11.63
CA SER A 150 5.70 7.54 13.06
C SER A 150 4.20 7.31 13.33
N PRO A 151 3.79 6.61 14.39
CA PRO A 151 2.38 6.52 14.77
C PRO A 151 1.69 7.89 14.92
N LEU A 152 2.47 8.94 15.19
CA LEU A 152 2.00 10.30 15.45
C LEU A 152 1.87 11.18 14.19
N GLY A 153 2.32 10.74 13.01
CA GLY A 153 2.26 11.60 11.84
C GLY A 153 2.80 11.02 10.54
N PRO A 154 2.66 11.78 9.43
CA PRO A 154 2.96 11.32 8.09
C PRO A 154 4.45 10.98 7.91
N GLY A 155 4.69 10.00 7.06
CA GLY A 155 6.02 9.43 6.87
C GLY A 155 6.88 10.19 5.88
N LYS A 156 8.13 9.74 5.73
CA LYS A 156 9.06 10.20 4.69
C LYS A 156 9.47 9.05 3.80
N ARG A 157 9.54 9.30 2.48
CA ARG A 157 10.13 8.38 1.52
C ARG A 157 11.64 8.38 1.65
N LYS A 158 12.25 7.19 1.55
CA LYS A 158 13.69 6.98 1.43
C LYS A 158 13.93 5.89 0.38
N SER A 159 15.08 5.96 -0.30
CA SER A 159 15.59 4.81 -1.05
C SER A 159 16.24 3.87 -0.06
N LEU A 160 15.85 2.60 -0.08
CA LEU A 160 16.40 1.55 0.78
C LEU A 160 17.66 0.95 0.15
N PHE A 161 17.57 0.49 -1.10
CA PHE A 161 18.69 0.06 -1.93
C PHE A 161 18.28 -0.02 -3.41
N SER A 162 19.24 -0.29 -4.30
CA SER A 162 19.02 -0.55 -5.73
C SER A 162 19.35 -1.99 -6.11
N THR A 163 18.64 -2.55 -7.08
CA THR A 163 18.89 -3.89 -7.64
C THR A 163 19.84 -3.89 -8.84
N ASP A 164 20.36 -2.73 -9.27
CA ASP A 164 21.11 -2.58 -10.54
C ASP A 164 22.28 -3.56 -10.68
N LEU A 165 23.06 -3.76 -9.62
CA LEU A 165 24.22 -4.65 -9.66
C LEU A 165 23.86 -6.14 -9.66
N HIS A 166 22.65 -6.49 -9.23
CA HIS A 166 22.26 -7.87 -8.99
C HIS A 166 21.16 -8.38 -9.93
N ARG A 167 20.55 -7.47 -10.70
CA ARG A 167 19.49 -7.70 -11.70
C ARG A 167 18.42 -8.65 -11.19
N MET A 168 17.67 -8.20 -10.19
CA MET A 168 16.70 -9.03 -9.48
C MET A 168 15.35 -8.32 -9.34
N LYS A 169 14.26 -9.08 -9.46
CA LYS A 169 12.89 -8.60 -9.20
C LYS A 169 12.42 -9.12 -7.87
N LEU A 170 12.00 -8.23 -6.98
CA LEU A 170 11.59 -8.58 -5.62
C LEU A 170 10.07 -8.70 -5.51
N MET A 171 9.60 -9.69 -4.76
CA MET A 171 8.18 -9.96 -4.54
C MET A 171 7.77 -9.47 -3.14
N PHE A 172 7.64 -8.15 -2.95
CA PHE A 172 7.34 -7.57 -1.64
C PHE A 172 5.99 -8.00 -1.07
N SER A 173 5.00 -8.28 -1.91
CA SER A 173 3.71 -8.88 -1.49
C SER A 173 3.86 -10.27 -0.85
N LYS A 174 5.04 -10.90 -0.95
CA LYS A 174 5.41 -12.20 -0.36
C LYS A 174 6.54 -12.09 0.65
N ALA A 175 6.95 -10.88 1.03
CA ALA A 175 7.98 -10.68 2.04
C ALA A 175 7.47 -11.07 3.44
N LEU A 176 8.40 -11.42 4.32
CA LEU A 176 8.13 -11.91 5.66
C LEU A 176 9.03 -11.20 6.67
N GLN A 177 8.44 -10.53 7.64
CA GLN A 177 9.16 -9.98 8.79
C GLN A 177 9.60 -11.13 9.70
N VAL A 178 10.90 -11.22 9.98
CA VAL A 178 11.45 -12.33 10.80
C VAL A 178 11.98 -11.84 12.16
N SER A 179 12.22 -10.54 12.31
CA SER A 179 12.56 -9.91 13.60
C SER A 179 12.06 -8.46 13.64
N SER A 180 12.42 -7.72 14.70
CA SER A 180 12.14 -6.27 14.81
C SER A 180 12.99 -5.41 13.87
N ASP A 181 14.06 -5.96 13.31
CA ASP A 181 15.06 -5.25 12.49
C ASP A 181 15.32 -5.93 11.14
N SER A 182 14.65 -7.03 10.82
CA SER A 182 14.91 -7.76 9.58
C SER A 182 13.70 -8.45 8.96
N PHE A 183 13.78 -8.64 7.64
CA PHE A 183 12.79 -9.34 6.84
C PHE A 183 13.44 -10.10 5.68
N LEU A 184 12.71 -11.09 5.18
CA LEU A 184 13.05 -11.85 3.98
C LEU A 184 12.15 -11.39 2.84
N VAL A 185 12.72 -11.22 1.64
CA VAL A 185 11.95 -10.98 0.42
C VAL A 185 12.35 -11.96 -0.68
N PRO A 186 11.40 -12.76 -1.19
CA PRO A 186 11.65 -13.62 -2.34
C PRO A 186 11.94 -12.81 -3.60
N SER A 187 12.77 -13.38 -4.47
CA SER A 187 13.02 -12.89 -5.81
C SER A 187 12.85 -14.01 -6.83
N LEU A 188 12.27 -13.68 -7.98
CA LEU A 188 12.25 -14.54 -9.14
C LEU A 188 12.71 -13.72 -10.34
N SER A 189 13.83 -14.11 -10.93
CA SER A 189 14.31 -13.51 -12.17
C SER A 189 14.94 -14.59 -13.04
N GLU A 190 14.61 -14.58 -14.34
CA GLU A 190 15.12 -15.57 -15.31
C GLU A 190 14.95 -17.03 -14.85
N GLY A 191 13.83 -17.35 -14.20
CA GLY A 191 13.54 -18.69 -13.68
C GLY A 191 14.31 -19.09 -12.42
N LYS A 192 15.19 -18.22 -11.90
CA LYS A 192 15.95 -18.46 -10.67
C LYS A 192 15.23 -17.86 -9.47
N TYR A 193 14.92 -18.70 -8.49
CA TYR A 193 14.44 -18.26 -7.18
C TYR A 193 15.62 -17.89 -6.29
N ARG A 194 15.54 -16.72 -5.66
CA ARG A 194 16.47 -16.26 -4.62
C ARG A 194 15.66 -15.76 -3.43
N VAL A 195 16.29 -15.71 -2.27
CA VAL A 195 15.73 -15.03 -1.09
C VAL A 195 16.74 -13.99 -0.67
N VAL A 196 16.27 -12.76 -0.48
CA VAL A 196 17.08 -11.65 0.01
C VAL A 196 16.75 -11.43 1.47
N PHE A 197 17.77 -11.41 2.32
CA PHE A 197 17.67 -11.01 3.71
C PHE A 197 18.03 -9.53 3.82
N VAL A 198 17.15 -8.74 4.42
CA VAL A 198 17.34 -7.31 4.64
C VAL A 198 17.32 -7.05 6.13
N GLN A 199 18.35 -6.38 6.64
CA GLN A 199 18.49 -5.97 8.03
C GLN A 199 18.74 -4.46 8.11
N TYR A 200 18.04 -3.80 9.03
CA TYR A 200 18.11 -2.36 9.29
C TYR A 200 19.22 -1.98 10.27
#